data_AF-A0A8X7RGV5-F1
#
_entry.id   AF-A0A8X7RGV5-F1
#
_cell.length_a   1.000
_cell.length_b   1.000
_cell.length_c   1.000
_cell.angle_alpha   90.00
_cell.angle_beta   90.00
_cell.angle_gamma   90.00
#
_symmetry.space_group_name_H-M   'P 1'
#
loop_
_entity.id
_entity.type
_entity.pdbx_description
1 polymer ?
#
loop_
_entity_poly.entity_id
_entity_poly.type
_entity_poly.pdbx_seq_one_letter_code
_entity_poly.pdbx_strand_id
1 'polypeptide(L)'
;MLLINEQGIVIQGFIPPGRIDTYLPHLDAGSIYRLTNFYGSKNKIVYRVAEPNVTVTFSWNSVLSVSADSTAGFPEDRLRFYGHKEFDEA
;
A
#
# COMPACT_ATOMS: atom_id res chain seq x y z
N MET A 1 -2.32 -1.23 -5.53
CA MET A 1 -1.21 -1.73 -4.70
C MET A 1 -1.61 -1.64 -3.24
N LEU A 2 -1.11 -2.54 -2.38
CA LEU A 2 -1.26 -2.43 -0.93
C LEU A 2 0.12 -2.11 -0.34
N LEU A 3 0.15 -1.17 0.60
CA LEU A 3 1.33 -0.73 1.32
C LEU A 3 1.15 -1.02 2.80
N ILE A 4 2.24 -1.25 3.51
CA ILE A 4 2.24 -1.36 4.98
C ILE A 4 3.09 -0.20 5.49
N ASN A 5 2.49 0.68 6.31
CA ASN A 5 3.26 1.77 6.93
C ASN A 5 4.06 1.25 8.15
N GLU A 6 4.90 2.11 8.74
CA GLU A 6 5.74 1.76 9.91
C GLU A 6 4.93 1.28 11.13
N GLN A 7 3.70 1.75 11.31
CA GLN A 7 2.80 1.28 12.37
C GLN A 7 2.12 -0.04 12.01
N GLY A 8 2.34 -0.50 10.78
CA GLY A 8 1.83 -1.75 10.28
C GLY A 8 0.41 -1.72 9.70
N ILE A 9 -0.10 -0.54 9.43
CA ILE A 9 -1.42 -0.34 8.85
C ILE A 9 -1.34 -0.61 7.36
N VAL A 10 -2.24 -1.46 6.86
CA VAL A 10 -2.42 -1.68 5.42
C VAL A 10 -3.10 -0.45 4.82
N ILE A 11 -2.49 0.16 3.81
CA ILE A 11 -2.98 1.35 3.12
C ILE A 11 -3.03 1.09 1.62
N GLN A 12 -4.07 1.58 0.95
CA GLN A 12 -4.18 1.49 -0.50
C GLN A 12 -3.18 2.44 -1.17
N GLY A 13 -2.33 1.91 -2.06
CA GLY A 13 -1.42 2.66 -2.90
C GLY A 13 -1.87 2.70 -4.37
N PHE A 14 -1.66 3.83 -5.03
CA PHE A 14 -2.03 4.07 -6.42
C PHE A 14 -0.91 4.77 -7.20
N ILE A 15 -0.51 4.17 -8.33
CA ILE A 15 0.38 4.79 -9.31
C ILE A 15 -0.48 5.24 -10.49
N PRO A 16 -0.57 6.56 -10.77
CA PRO A 16 -1.30 7.05 -11.93
C PRO A 16 -0.72 6.51 -13.25
N PRO A 17 -1.53 6.35 -14.32
CA PRO A 17 -1.07 5.81 -15.60
C PRO A 17 0.21 6.47 -16.13
N GLY A 18 0.29 7.81 -16.09
CA GLY A 18 1.46 8.57 -16.55
C GLY A 18 2.71 8.45 -15.66
N ARG A 19 2.70 7.56 -14.66
CA ARG A 19 3.81 7.32 -13.71
C ARG A 19 4.16 5.84 -13.57
N ILE A 20 3.49 4.94 -14.31
CA ILE A 20 3.72 3.49 -14.23
C ILE A 20 5.19 3.19 -14.55
N ASP A 21 5.69 3.65 -15.69
CA ASP A 21 7.07 3.37 -16.12
C ASP A 21 8.12 4.01 -15.20
N THR A 22 7.73 5.02 -14.41
CA THR A 22 8.62 5.70 -13.46
C THR A 22 8.78 4.93 -12.15
N TYR A 23 7.73 4.28 -11.66
CA TYR A 23 7.73 3.70 -10.31
C TYR A 23 7.56 2.18 -10.30
N LEU A 24 6.74 1.62 -11.18
CA LEU A 24 6.43 0.18 -11.16
C LEU A 24 7.68 -0.71 -11.35
N PRO A 25 8.65 -0.40 -12.25
CA PRO A 25 9.85 -1.22 -12.40
C PRO A 25 10.79 -1.24 -11.18
N HIS A 26 10.58 -0.36 -10.20
CA HIS A 26 11.42 -0.23 -9.00
C HIS A 26 10.73 -0.77 -7.73
N LEU A 27 9.52 -1.32 -7.86
CA LEU A 27 8.73 -1.83 -6.76
C LEU A 27 8.68 -3.35 -6.81
N ASP A 28 9.34 -3.96 -5.83
CA ASP A 28 9.33 -5.39 -5.56
C ASP A 28 8.42 -5.68 -4.37
N ALA A 29 7.57 -6.70 -4.50
CA ALA A 29 6.69 -7.12 -3.43
C ALA A 29 7.51 -7.61 -2.22
N GLY A 30 7.15 -7.14 -1.02
CA GLY A 30 7.86 -7.48 0.22
C GLY A 30 9.08 -6.59 0.52
N SER A 31 9.49 -5.72 -0.40
CA SER A 31 10.59 -4.77 -0.16
C SER A 31 10.13 -3.51 0.58
N ILE A 32 11.05 -2.92 1.33
CA ILE A 32 10.82 -1.72 2.14
C ILE A 32 11.33 -0.49 1.40
N TYR A 33 10.45 0.51 1.27
CA TYR A 33 10.76 1.76 0.59
C TYR A 33 10.43 2.95 1.46
N ARG A 34 11.22 4.02 1.31
CA ARG A 34 10.82 5.36 1.73
C ARG A 34 10.18 6.07 0.54
N LEU A 35 8.93 6.50 0.71
CA LEU A 35 8.18 7.29 -0.27
C LEU A 35 7.92 8.68 0.30
N THR A 36 8.34 9.73 -0.39
CA THR A 36 8.06 11.13 -0.03
C THR A 36 7.34 11.86 -1.16
N ASN A 37 6.78 13.04 -0.87
CA ASN A 37 6.04 13.89 -1.83
C ASN A 37 4.87 13.17 -2.53
N PHE A 38 4.13 12.34 -1.79
CA PHE A 38 2.91 11.68 -2.25
C PHE A 38 1.66 12.50 -1.86
N TYR A 39 0.51 12.15 -2.45
CA TYR A 39 -0.79 12.71 -2.07
C TYR A 39 -1.66 11.68 -1.37
N GLY A 40 -2.36 12.11 -0.31
CA GLY A 40 -3.47 11.34 0.28
C GLY A 40 -4.79 11.79 -0.33
N SER A 41 -5.63 10.86 -0.76
CA SER A 41 -7.00 11.14 -1.25
C SER A 41 -8.01 10.20 -0.62
N LYS A 42 -9.24 10.66 -0.38
CA LYS A 42 -10.29 9.79 0.18
C LYS A 42 -10.67 8.71 -0.83
N ASN A 43 -10.79 7.47 -0.39
CA ASN A 43 -11.36 6.40 -1.20
C ASN A 43 -12.90 6.48 -1.21
N LYS A 44 -13.51 6.06 -2.31
CA LYS A 44 -14.95 5.73 -2.31
C LYS A 44 -15.11 4.40 -1.59
N ILE A 45 -16.14 4.28 -0.75
CA ILE A 45 -16.40 3.07 0.07
C ILE A 45 -16.40 1.80 -0.79
N VAL A 46 -17.02 1.85 -1.97
CA VAL A 46 -17.11 0.72 -2.91
C VAL A 46 -15.78 0.24 -3.49
N TYR A 47 -14.70 1.03 -3.37
CA TYR A 47 -13.35 0.68 -3.85
C TYR A 47 -12.36 0.51 -2.70
N ARG A 48 -12.84 0.54 -1.45
CA ARG A 48 -11.99 0.39 -0.27
C ARG A 48 -11.62 -1.09 -0.10
N VAL A 49 -10.32 -1.34 -0.03
CA VAL A 49 -9.75 -2.69 0.17
C VAL A 49 -8.89 -2.79 1.43
N ALA A 50 -8.84 -1.73 2.23
CA ALA A 50 -8.11 -1.66 3.50
C ALA A 50 -8.89 -0.77 4.47
N GLU A 51 -8.73 -0.96 5.79
CA GLU A 51 -9.48 -0.18 6.79
C GLU A 51 -9.39 1.35 6.60
N PRO A 52 -8.20 1.94 6.32
CA PRO A 52 -8.09 3.38 6.12
C PRO A 52 -8.96 3.88 4.95
N ASN A 53 -9.60 5.03 5.15
CA ASN A 53 -10.42 5.69 4.12
C ASN A 53 -9.59 6.54 3.14
N VAL A 54 -8.27 6.35 3.10
CA VAL A 54 -7.32 7.14 2.31
C VAL A 54 -6.53 6.23 1.37
N THR A 55 -6.23 6.75 0.18
CA THR A 55 -5.31 6.17 -0.79
C THR A 55 -4.09 7.07 -0.92
N VAL A 56 -2.91 6.46 -0.86
CA VAL A 56 -1.61 7.09 -1.15
C VAL A 56 -1.38 7.05 -2.65
N THR A 57 -1.28 8.22 -3.26
CA THR A 57 -1.10 8.39 -4.71
C THR A 57 0.28 8.93 -5.02
N PHE A 58 1.00 8.23 -5.90
CA PHE A 58 2.27 8.69 -6.45
C PHE A 58 2.03 9.90 -7.34
N SER A 59 2.80 10.96 -7.12
CA SER A 59 2.72 12.21 -7.85
C SER A 59 3.83 12.33 -8.90
N TRP A 60 3.91 13.47 -9.57
CA TRP A 60 5.00 13.78 -10.49
C TRP A 60 6.34 14.06 -9.78
N ASN A 61 6.31 14.42 -8.48
CA ASN A 61 7.50 14.75 -7.69
C ASN A 61 7.73 13.77 -6.53
N SER A 62 7.03 12.63 -6.53
CA SER A 62 7.23 11.58 -5.53
C SER A 62 8.66 11.03 -5.64
N VAL A 63 9.33 10.89 -4.50
CA VAL A 63 10.66 10.30 -4.43
C VAL A 63 10.56 8.94 -3.75
N LEU A 64 10.98 7.90 -4.46
CA LEU A 64 11.02 6.52 -3.98
C LEU A 64 12.49 6.13 -3.78
N SER A 65 12.86 5.67 -2.59
CA SER A 65 14.18 5.14 -2.30
C SER A 65 14.09 3.83 -1.53
N VAL A 66 14.93 2.86 -1.90
CA VAL A 66 15.05 1.59 -1.17
C VAL A 66 15.54 1.87 0.26
N SER A 67 14.90 1.26 1.25
CA SER A 67 15.38 1.29 2.63
C SER A 67 16.22 0.05 2.88
N ALA A 68 17.44 0.22 3.41
CA ALA A 68 18.32 -0.88 3.81
C ALA A 68 17.91 -1.50 5.16
N ASP A 69 17.03 -0.83 5.90
CA ASP A 69 16.60 -1.25 7.23
C ASP A 69 15.54 -2.36 7.10
N SER A 70 15.99 -3.61 7.08
CA SER A 70 15.17 -4.83 7.14
C SER A 70 14.64 -5.15 8.55
N THR A 71 14.98 -4.34 9.55
CA THR A 71 14.64 -4.56 10.97
C THR A 71 13.25 -4.10 11.37
N ALA A 72 12.55 -3.32 10.52
CA ALA A 72 11.13 -3.09 10.66
C ALA A 72 10.37 -4.34 10.17
N GLY A 73 10.44 -5.42 10.94
CA GLY A 73 9.69 -6.64 10.67
C GLY A 73 8.20 -6.32 10.66
N PHE A 74 7.60 -6.23 9.48
CA PHE A 74 6.15 -6.22 9.38
C PHE A 74 5.65 -7.61 9.79
N PRO A 75 4.70 -7.73 10.73
CA PRO A 75 4.08 -9.00 11.05
C PRO A 75 3.54 -9.65 9.78
N GLU A 76 3.99 -10.87 9.47
CA GLU A 76 3.50 -11.67 8.33
C GLU A 76 1.99 -11.95 8.43
N ASP A 77 1.42 -11.89 9.64
CA ASP A 77 0.07 -12.39 9.96
C ASP A 77 -1.08 -11.39 9.72
N ARG A 78 -0.88 -10.31 8.93
CA ARG A 78 -1.94 -9.30 8.71
C ARG A 78 -2.93 -9.60 7.59
N LEU A 79 -2.67 -10.62 6.79
CA LEU A 79 -3.64 -11.11 5.81
C LEU A 79 -4.62 -12.03 6.54
N ARG A 80 -5.80 -11.48 6.87
CA ARG A 80 -6.91 -12.31 7.35
C ARG A 80 -7.64 -12.89 6.15
N PHE A 81 -7.45 -14.19 5.94
CA PHE A 81 -8.25 -14.94 4.98
C PHE A 81 -9.55 -15.33 5.66
N TYR A 82 -10.67 -14.93 5.08
CA TYR A 82 -11.99 -15.41 5.49
C TYR A 82 -12.32 -16.65 4.67
N GLY A 83 -12.70 -17.73 5.35
CA GLY A 83 -13.23 -18.92 4.70
C GLY A 83 -14.62 -18.65 4.13
N HIS A 84 -15.05 -19.49 3.18
CA HIS A 84 -16.37 -19.36 2.54
C HIS A 84 -17.53 -19.28 3.55
N LYS A 85 -17.49 -20.08 4.62
CA LYS A 85 -18.51 -20.04 5.68
C LYS A 85 -18.53 -18.72 6.46
N GLU A 86 -17.35 -18.16 6.75
CA GLU A 86 -17.24 -16.87 7.45
C GLU A 86 -17.71 -15.70 6.57
N PHE A 87 -17.65 -15.87 5.24
CA PHE A 87 -18.15 -14.89 4.28
C PHE A 87 -19.69 -14.87 4.21
N ASP A 88 -20.33 -16.05 4.26
CA ASP A 88 -21.79 -16.15 4.15
C ASP A 88 -22.54 -15.78 5.45
N GLU A 89 -21.83 -15.71 6.58
CA GLU A 89 -22.37 -15.37 7.91
C GLU A 89 -22.19 -13.88 8.30
N ALA A 90 -21.59 -13.05 7.43
CA ALA A 90 -21.27 -11.63 7.67
C ALA A 90 -22.29 -10.64 7.09
#